data_AF-U6DC36-F1
#
_entry.id   AF-U6DC36-F1
#
_cell.length_a   1.000
_cell.length_b   1.000
_cell.length_c   1.000
_cell.angle_alpha   90.00
_cell.angle_beta   90.00
_cell.angle_gamma   90.00
#
_symmetry.space_group_name_H-M   'P 1'
#
loop_
_entity.id
_entity.type
_entity.pdbx_description
1 polymer ?
#
loop_
_entity_poly.entity_id
_entity_poly.type
_entity_poly.pdbx_seq_one_letter_code
_entity_poly.pdbx_strand_id
1 'polypeptide(L)'
;MVIVGNYCEAEGPLGPAWAQGGLSPCFYFTLTPSTLMALGALALVLALPCKSRERPAGAREVSWSSGPFVAPYVLQLLLATLQVALPLASLVGRVGTAGGAPLPGYLLLASILGTLASACGLGLLVMERNQAWQKLAMGIWIEFRHSLGLLLLWTVAFTAENLALVSWNSPLWWWARADLGQQVQFSLWVLRYVVSGGLFILGLWAPGLRPQSYALKINEDDQDVERSEVQSTEAPPRSTWQDLGRKLRLLSGYLWPQGSPVLQFIVLICLGLMGLERGLNVLVPIFYRDIVNLLTEKAPWSSLAWTVTVYVILKFLQGGGTGSTGFVSNLRTFLWIRVQQFTSRQVELRLFSHLHELSLRWHLGRRTGEVLRIVDRGTSSVTGLLSYLVFNILPTLADITIGIIYFSMFFNAWFGLIVFLCMSLYLIVTIVVTEWRTKFRRAMNTQENATRARAVD
;
A
#
# COMPACT_ATOMS: atom_id res chain seq x y z
N MET A 1 45.75 -19.91 14.11
CA MET A 1 45.85 -18.50 14.51
C MET A 1 45.16 -17.69 13.42
N VAL A 2 44.04 -17.01 13.72
CA VAL A 2 43.31 -16.22 12.72
C VAL A 2 43.91 -14.83 12.70
N ILE A 3 44.49 -14.43 11.57
CA ILE A 3 45.04 -13.09 11.38
C ILE A 3 43.95 -12.24 10.73
N VAL A 4 43.54 -11.15 11.39
CA VAL A 4 42.61 -10.17 10.83
C VAL A 4 43.42 -9.23 9.94
N GLY A 5 43.09 -9.18 8.65
CA GLY A 5 43.73 -8.29 7.69
C GLY A 5 43.15 -6.87 7.71
N ASN A 6 43.68 -6.00 6.85
CA ASN A 6 43.15 -4.65 6.65
C ASN A 6 41.69 -4.66 6.17
N TYR A 7 40.96 -3.57 6.43
CA TYR A 7 39.49 -3.54 6.36
C TYR A 7 38.91 -3.90 4.98
N CYS A 8 39.49 -3.43 3.86
CA CYS A 8 39.07 -3.82 2.49
C CYS A 8 40.24 -4.25 1.56
N GLU A 9 41.50 -4.17 1.98
CA GLU A 9 42.64 -4.24 1.02
C GLU A 9 42.85 -5.60 0.35
N ALA A 10 42.29 -6.69 0.88
CA ALA A 10 42.35 -7.99 0.21
C ALA A 10 41.56 -8.03 -1.12
N GLU A 11 40.63 -7.08 -1.35
CA GLU A 11 39.73 -7.06 -2.54
C GLU A 11 39.65 -5.68 -3.24
N GLY A 12 40.37 -4.65 -2.79
CA GLY A 12 40.48 -3.32 -3.43
C GLY A 12 40.06 -2.13 -2.54
N PRO A 13 40.25 -0.87 -3.01
CA PRO A 13 39.87 0.32 -2.25
C PRO A 13 38.33 0.46 -2.13
N LEU A 14 37.86 1.17 -1.10
CA LEU A 14 36.44 1.53 -0.87
C LEU A 14 35.81 2.39 -2.00
N GLY A 15 36.62 2.86 -2.95
CA GLY A 15 36.29 3.93 -3.91
C GLY A 15 35.26 3.56 -4.97
N PRO A 16 35.36 2.43 -5.70
CA PRO A 16 34.34 2.04 -6.64
C PRO A 16 33.30 1.11 -6.00
N ALA A 17 32.06 1.59 -5.87
CA ALA A 17 30.91 0.75 -5.51
C ALA A 17 30.65 -0.38 -6.54
N TRP A 18 31.15 -0.20 -7.77
CA TRP A 18 31.04 -1.15 -8.87
C TRP A 18 32.42 -1.53 -9.42
N ALA A 19 32.79 -2.81 -9.32
CA ALA A 19 34.07 -3.33 -9.80
C ALA A 19 33.86 -4.69 -10.48
N GLN A 20 34.58 -4.93 -11.59
CA GLN A 20 34.61 -6.22 -12.32
C GLN A 20 33.21 -6.83 -12.61
N GLY A 21 32.27 -6.00 -13.05
CA GLY A 21 30.94 -6.46 -13.48
C GLY A 21 29.94 -6.72 -12.33
N GLY A 22 30.19 -6.20 -11.13
CA GLY A 22 29.23 -6.26 -10.02
C GLY A 22 29.54 -5.30 -8.87
N LEU A 23 28.74 -5.38 -7.81
CA LEU A 23 28.98 -4.65 -6.56
C LEU A 23 30.22 -5.21 -5.84
N SER A 24 31.07 -4.34 -5.31
CA SER A 24 32.21 -4.81 -4.51
C SER A 24 31.72 -5.44 -3.20
N PRO A 25 32.24 -6.64 -2.80
CA PRO A 25 31.82 -7.29 -1.56
C PRO A 25 32.03 -6.40 -0.33
N CYS A 26 33.13 -5.63 -0.27
CA CYS A 26 33.35 -4.69 0.84
C CYS A 26 32.24 -3.63 0.95
N PHE A 27 31.77 -3.06 -0.16
CA PHE A 27 30.67 -2.08 -0.15
C PHE A 27 29.33 -2.71 0.24
N TYR A 28 29.00 -3.88 -0.30
CA TYR A 28 27.75 -4.57 -0.02
C TYR A 28 27.65 -5.01 1.46
N PHE A 29 28.69 -5.67 1.99
CA PHE A 29 28.70 -6.19 3.36
C PHE A 29 28.87 -5.10 4.44
N THR A 30 29.18 -3.87 4.06
CA THR A 30 29.22 -2.74 5.00
C THR A 30 27.91 -1.96 4.99
N LEU A 31 27.36 -1.66 3.81
CA LEU A 31 26.13 -0.88 3.66
C LEU A 31 24.90 -1.64 4.18
N THR A 32 24.73 -2.90 3.76
CA THR A 32 23.50 -3.66 4.05
C THR A 32 23.25 -3.90 5.56
N PRO A 33 24.21 -4.40 6.37
CA PRO A 33 23.95 -4.60 7.79
C PRO A 33 23.89 -3.27 8.57
N SER A 34 24.60 -2.22 8.12
CA SER A 34 24.51 -0.89 8.73
C SER A 34 23.11 -0.27 8.56
N THR A 35 22.54 -0.36 7.36
CA THR A 35 21.18 0.14 7.09
C THR A 35 20.12 -0.65 7.85
N LEU A 36 20.22 -1.98 7.87
CA LEU A 36 19.31 -2.84 8.63
C LEU A 36 19.36 -2.57 10.13
N MET A 37 20.56 -2.35 10.69
CA MET A 37 20.71 -1.99 12.10
C MET A 37 20.12 -0.60 12.38
N ALA A 38 20.39 0.41 11.55
CA ALA A 38 19.81 1.73 11.74
C ALA A 38 18.28 1.70 11.75
N LEU A 39 17.68 0.94 10.83
CA LEU A 39 16.22 0.74 10.76
C LEU A 39 15.68 -0.02 11.96
N GLY A 40 16.36 -1.10 12.37
CA GLY A 40 15.98 -1.89 13.55
C GLY A 40 16.00 -1.05 14.82
N ALA A 41 17.08 -0.31 15.08
CA ALA A 41 17.19 0.58 16.24
C ALA A 41 16.09 1.64 16.24
N LEU A 42 15.84 2.29 15.09
CA LEU A 42 14.79 3.30 14.98
C LEU A 42 13.40 2.71 15.27
N ALA A 43 13.09 1.54 14.73
CA ALA A 43 11.83 0.85 14.99
C ALA A 43 11.67 0.46 16.48
N LEU A 44 12.74 0.00 17.13
CA LEU A 44 12.73 -0.34 18.55
C LEU A 44 12.55 0.89 19.44
N VAL A 45 13.27 1.97 19.17
CA VAL A 45 13.16 3.24 19.91
C VAL A 45 11.75 3.82 19.81
N LEU A 46 11.09 3.69 18.66
CA LEU A 46 9.70 4.13 18.51
C LEU A 46 8.71 3.19 19.23
N ALA A 47 9.00 1.90 19.33
CA ALA A 47 8.12 0.92 19.95
C ALA A 47 8.18 0.93 21.49
N LEU A 48 9.37 1.16 22.07
CA LEU A 48 9.60 1.10 23.53
C LEU A 48 8.69 2.04 24.36
N PRO A 49 8.46 3.32 24.00
CA PRO A 49 7.58 4.22 24.73
C PRO A 49 6.12 3.76 24.77
N CYS A 50 5.63 3.12 23.70
CA CYS A 50 4.27 2.57 23.63
C CYS A 50 4.05 1.46 24.68
N LYS A 51 5.09 0.67 25.00
CA LYS A 51 5.03 -0.38 26.04
C LYS A 51 4.85 0.18 27.45
N SER A 52 5.53 1.27 27.78
CA SER A 52 5.42 1.87 29.12
C SER A 52 4.09 2.56 29.33
N ARG A 53 3.49 3.12 28.27
CA ARG A 53 2.22 3.86 28.37
C ARG A 53 0.99 2.94 28.52
N GLU A 54 1.06 1.72 28.01
CA GLU A 54 -0.06 0.76 28.04
C GLU A 54 -0.06 -0.18 29.25
N ARG A 55 0.93 -0.16 30.15
CA ARG A 55 0.91 -1.00 31.38
C ARG A 55 -0.12 -0.45 32.38
N PRO A 56 -1.29 -1.09 32.57
CA PRO A 56 -2.18 -0.73 33.66
C PRO A 56 -1.60 -1.32 34.94
N ALA A 57 -1.61 -0.55 36.03
CA ALA A 57 -1.25 -1.06 37.35
C ALA A 57 -2.27 -2.14 37.78
N GLY A 58 -1.99 -3.42 37.50
CA GLY A 58 -2.83 -4.53 37.93
C GLY A 58 -3.00 -5.72 36.98
N ALA A 59 -2.40 -5.72 35.78
CA ALA A 59 -2.51 -6.86 34.88
C ALA A 59 -1.70 -8.07 35.39
N ARG A 60 -2.38 -9.04 36.03
CA ARG A 60 -1.85 -10.37 36.34
C ARG A 60 -1.24 -10.99 35.08
N GLU A 61 -0.04 -11.56 35.22
CA GLU A 61 0.67 -12.26 34.15
C GLU A 61 -0.17 -13.41 33.60
N VAL A 62 -0.78 -13.22 32.42
CA VAL A 62 -1.37 -14.32 31.67
C VAL A 62 -0.21 -15.14 31.11
N SER A 63 -0.07 -16.37 31.58
CA SER A 63 1.02 -17.27 31.15
C SER A 63 0.87 -17.65 29.68
N TRP A 64 2.00 -17.68 28.97
CA TRP A 64 2.12 -18.02 27.53
C TRP A 64 1.53 -19.39 27.16
N SER A 65 1.29 -20.26 28.14
CA SER A 65 0.79 -21.64 28.00
C SER A 65 -0.69 -21.74 27.64
N SER A 66 -1.46 -20.65 27.74
CA SER A 66 -2.93 -20.68 27.73
C SER A 66 -3.54 -20.28 26.38
N GLY A 67 -2.72 -20.06 25.34
CA GLY A 67 -3.15 -19.47 24.09
C GLY A 67 -3.26 -20.44 22.90
N PRO A 68 -4.07 -20.12 21.86
CA PRO A 68 -4.11 -20.94 20.65
C PRO A 68 -2.73 -20.97 19.99
N PHE A 69 -2.19 -22.17 19.79
CA PHE A 69 -0.99 -22.37 18.97
C PHE A 69 -1.33 -22.09 17.51
N VAL A 70 -1.06 -20.87 17.07
CA VAL A 70 -1.23 -20.50 15.66
C VAL A 70 0.03 -20.96 14.91
N ALA A 71 -0.05 -22.08 14.20
CA ALA A 71 1.06 -22.66 13.42
C ALA A 71 1.90 -21.65 12.60
N PRO A 72 1.30 -20.69 11.84
CA PRO A 72 2.08 -19.70 11.11
C PRO A 72 2.89 -18.73 12.00
N TYR A 73 2.48 -18.49 13.24
CA TYR A 73 3.27 -17.67 14.18
C TYR A 73 4.49 -18.43 14.70
N VAL A 74 4.34 -19.73 15.00
CA VAL A 74 5.47 -20.58 15.39
C VAL A 74 6.49 -20.64 14.26
N LEU A 75 6.02 -20.80 13.02
CA LEU A 75 6.87 -20.73 11.83
C LEU A 75 7.59 -19.38 11.72
N GLN A 76 6.88 -18.26 11.91
CA GLN A 76 7.45 -16.92 11.85
C GLN A 76 8.51 -16.70 12.93
N LEU A 77 8.29 -17.19 14.15
CA LEU A 77 9.26 -17.12 15.25
C LEU A 77 10.51 -17.97 14.94
N LEU A 78 10.34 -19.19 14.41
CA LEU A 78 11.43 -20.07 14.00
C LEU A 78 12.27 -19.45 12.88
N LEU A 79 11.63 -18.83 11.88
CA LEU A 79 12.35 -18.12 10.81
C LEU A 79 13.09 -16.89 11.36
N ALA A 80 12.50 -16.15 12.30
CA ALA A 80 13.14 -14.99 12.91
C ALA A 80 14.34 -15.37 13.79
N THR A 81 14.27 -16.46 14.56
CA THR A 81 15.41 -16.97 15.32
C THR A 81 16.51 -17.50 14.40
N LEU A 82 16.13 -18.19 13.32
CA LEU A 82 17.08 -18.63 12.30
C LEU A 82 17.79 -17.43 11.64
N GLN A 83 17.08 -16.33 11.36
CA GLN A 83 17.65 -15.10 10.81
C GLN A 83 18.74 -14.49 11.72
N VAL A 84 18.63 -14.63 13.05
CA VAL A 84 19.66 -14.16 14.02
C VAL A 84 20.93 -15.00 13.94
N ALA A 85 20.81 -16.31 13.69
CA ALA A 85 21.95 -17.22 13.65
C ALA A 85 22.75 -17.16 12.33
N LEU A 86 22.12 -16.79 11.22
CA LEU A 86 22.72 -16.85 9.88
C LEU A 86 23.97 -15.96 9.69
N PRO A 87 24.06 -14.71 10.19
CA PRO A 87 25.27 -13.89 10.05
C PRO A 87 26.48 -14.45 10.82
N LEU A 88 26.26 -15.19 11.91
CA LEU A 88 27.31 -15.90 12.63
C LEU A 88 27.72 -17.17 11.89
N ALA A 89 26.75 -17.92 11.35
CA ALA A 89 27.03 -19.09 10.53
C ALA A 89 27.87 -18.74 9.29
N SER A 90 27.63 -17.59 8.66
CA SER A 90 28.46 -17.11 7.54
C SER A 90 29.89 -16.76 7.93
N LEU A 91 30.10 -16.23 9.14
CA LEU A 91 31.45 -15.97 9.65
C LEU A 91 32.19 -17.29 9.91
N VAL A 92 31.54 -18.24 10.57
CA VAL A 92 32.11 -19.57 10.85
C VAL A 92 32.44 -20.31 9.56
N GLY A 93 31.55 -20.28 8.57
CA GLY A 93 31.80 -20.86 7.24
C GLY A 93 33.00 -20.24 6.53
N ARG A 94 33.17 -18.92 6.62
CA ARG A 94 34.35 -18.20 6.07
C ARG A 94 35.63 -18.59 6.82
N VAL A 95 35.60 -18.66 8.14
CA VAL A 95 36.76 -19.06 8.97
C VAL A 95 37.17 -20.50 8.67
N GLY A 96 36.21 -21.42 8.56
CA GLY A 96 36.48 -22.84 8.30
C GLY A 96 37.03 -23.13 6.91
N THR A 97 36.75 -22.27 5.93
CA THR A 97 37.19 -22.43 4.53
C THR A 97 38.43 -21.59 4.17
N ALA A 98 38.83 -20.65 5.02
CA ALA A 98 39.94 -19.73 4.77
C ALA A 98 41.33 -20.37 4.81
N GLY A 99 41.50 -21.59 5.33
CA GLY A 99 42.77 -22.34 5.24
C GLY A 99 44.03 -21.61 5.77
N GLY A 100 43.87 -20.59 6.63
CA GLY A 100 44.96 -19.76 7.15
C GLY A 100 45.15 -18.39 6.47
N ALA A 101 44.37 -18.04 5.46
CA ALA A 101 44.37 -16.71 4.84
C ALA A 101 43.86 -15.63 5.80
N PRO A 102 44.38 -14.38 5.74
CA PRO A 102 43.90 -13.29 6.56
C PRO A 102 42.45 -12.94 6.23
N LEU A 103 41.59 -12.90 7.25
CA LEU A 103 40.18 -12.56 7.08
C LEU A 103 40.01 -11.04 7.01
N PRO A 104 39.25 -10.50 6.05
CA PRO A 104 39.04 -9.07 5.95
C PRO A 104 38.12 -8.55 7.07
N GLY A 105 38.45 -7.37 7.61
CA GLY A 105 37.76 -6.78 8.77
C GLY A 105 36.28 -6.47 8.56
N TYR A 106 35.84 -6.19 7.33
CA TYR A 106 34.43 -5.88 7.03
C TYR A 106 33.48 -7.05 7.35
N LEU A 107 33.94 -8.30 7.30
CA LEU A 107 33.12 -9.48 7.60
C LEU A 107 32.72 -9.54 9.08
N LEU A 108 33.62 -9.16 9.98
CA LEU A 108 33.33 -9.10 11.42
C LEU A 108 32.28 -8.05 11.72
N LEU A 109 32.42 -6.85 11.13
CA LEU A 109 31.43 -5.79 11.26
C LEU A 109 30.07 -6.24 10.72
N ALA A 110 30.05 -6.89 9.55
CA ALA A 110 28.84 -7.36 8.92
C ALA A 110 28.09 -8.40 9.77
N SER A 111 28.82 -9.34 10.37
CA SER A 111 28.22 -10.35 11.26
C SER A 111 27.68 -9.74 12.55
N ILE A 112 28.41 -8.79 13.17
CA ILE A 112 27.96 -8.13 14.40
C ILE A 112 26.73 -7.28 14.13
N LEU A 113 26.78 -6.39 13.14
CA LEU A 113 25.64 -5.52 12.82
C LEU A 113 24.43 -6.31 12.29
N GLY A 114 24.66 -7.34 11.48
CA GLY A 114 23.59 -8.20 10.96
C GLY A 114 22.89 -9.01 12.06
N THR A 115 23.62 -9.53 13.04
CA THR A 115 23.02 -10.23 14.19
C THR A 115 22.24 -9.29 15.10
N LEU A 116 22.80 -8.11 15.40
CA LEU A 116 22.10 -7.09 16.19
C LEU A 116 20.81 -6.62 15.52
N ALA A 117 20.85 -6.35 14.21
CA ALA A 117 19.67 -5.96 13.44
C ALA A 117 18.58 -7.04 13.46
N SER A 118 18.97 -8.31 13.27
CA SER A 118 18.05 -9.45 13.29
C SER A 118 17.48 -9.71 14.69
N ALA A 119 18.30 -9.56 15.73
CA ALA A 119 17.88 -9.67 17.13
C ALA A 119 16.88 -8.57 17.50
N CYS A 120 17.09 -7.36 16.98
CA CYS A 120 16.14 -6.25 17.11
C CYS A 120 14.79 -6.57 16.44
N GLY A 121 14.81 -7.17 15.24
CA GLY A 121 13.59 -7.63 14.56
C GLY A 121 12.84 -8.73 15.33
N LEU A 122 13.56 -9.70 15.88
CA LEU A 122 12.99 -10.74 16.75
C LEU A 122 12.37 -10.13 18.03
N GLY A 123 13.06 -9.19 18.66
CA GLY A 123 12.58 -8.49 19.85
C GLY A 123 11.30 -7.70 19.60
N LEU A 124 11.22 -7.00 18.46
CA LEU A 124 10.02 -6.29 18.00
C LEU A 124 8.85 -7.25 17.77
N LEU A 125 9.07 -8.39 17.10
CA LEU A 125 8.04 -9.40 16.86
C LEU A 125 7.45 -9.95 18.17
N VAL A 126 8.32 -10.31 19.13
CA VAL A 126 7.88 -10.82 20.45
C VAL A 126 7.13 -9.74 21.23
N MET A 127 7.60 -8.48 21.15
CA MET A 127 6.97 -7.36 21.83
C MET A 127 5.57 -7.04 21.28
N GLU A 128 5.41 -6.96 19.96
CA GLU A 128 4.11 -6.75 19.31
C GLU A 128 3.13 -7.86 19.65
N ARG A 129 3.60 -9.12 19.67
CA ARG A 129 2.74 -10.25 20.02
C ARG A 129 2.28 -10.22 21.48
N ASN A 130 3.18 -9.85 22.41
CA ASN A 130 2.80 -9.71 23.82
C ASN A 130 1.78 -8.58 24.02
N GLN A 131 1.92 -7.45 23.30
CA GLN A 131 0.92 -6.38 23.30
C GLN A 131 -0.42 -6.84 22.71
N ALA A 132 -0.38 -7.60 21.61
CA ALA A 132 -1.57 -8.16 20.98
C ALA A 132 -2.34 -9.09 21.93
N TRP A 133 -1.61 -9.95 22.64
CA TRP A 133 -2.17 -10.83 23.67
C TRP A 133 -2.83 -10.07 24.82
N GLN A 134 -2.20 -9.00 25.30
CA GLN A 134 -2.77 -8.15 26.35
C GLN A 134 -4.05 -7.46 25.88
N LYS A 135 -4.09 -6.94 24.65
CA LYS A 135 -5.29 -6.29 24.08
C LYS A 135 -6.46 -7.25 23.91
N LEU A 136 -6.18 -8.50 23.52
CA LEU A 136 -7.18 -9.58 23.48
C LEU A 136 -7.69 -9.96 24.87
N ALA A 137 -6.79 -10.08 25.86
CA ALA A 137 -7.18 -10.36 27.24
C ALA A 137 -8.08 -9.25 27.84
N MET A 138 -7.93 -8.02 27.35
CA MET A 138 -8.78 -6.87 27.68
C MET A 138 -10.09 -6.80 26.86
N GLY A 139 -10.35 -7.77 25.96
CA GLY A 139 -11.58 -7.80 25.14
C GLY A 139 -11.62 -6.75 24.01
N ILE A 140 -10.49 -6.12 23.68
CA ILE A 140 -10.41 -5.09 22.64
C ILE A 140 -10.18 -5.77 21.29
N TRP A 141 -11.15 -5.63 20.38
CA TRP A 141 -11.15 -6.19 19.03
C TRP A 141 -10.31 -5.33 18.08
N ILE A 142 -9.20 -5.86 17.55
CA ILE A 142 -8.36 -5.15 16.56
C ILE A 142 -7.91 -6.14 15.49
N GLU A 143 -7.97 -5.73 14.22
CA GLU A 143 -7.28 -6.41 13.12
C GLU A 143 -5.76 -6.34 13.37
N PHE A 144 -5.16 -7.48 13.71
CA PHE A 144 -3.73 -7.55 13.97
C PHE A 144 -2.93 -7.36 12.69
N ARG A 145 -2.35 -6.16 12.54
CA ARG A 145 -1.31 -5.87 11.56
C ARG A 145 0.01 -5.67 12.30
N HIS A 146 1.09 -6.19 11.74
CA HIS A 146 2.45 -5.92 12.24
C HIS A 146 2.76 -4.43 12.18
N SER A 147 3.68 -3.95 13.02
CA SER A 147 4.08 -2.56 12.93
C SER A 147 4.72 -2.27 11.57
N LEU A 148 4.54 -1.04 11.11
CA LEU A 148 5.17 -0.55 9.89
C LEU A 148 6.70 -0.67 9.96
N GLY A 149 7.30 -0.49 11.14
CA GLY A 149 8.74 -0.65 11.36
C GLY A 149 9.23 -2.08 11.13
N LEU A 150 8.51 -3.08 11.64
CA LEU A 150 8.87 -4.50 11.47
C LEU A 150 8.71 -4.95 10.02
N LEU A 151 7.63 -4.53 9.35
CA LEU A 151 7.42 -4.81 7.92
C LEU A 151 8.51 -4.18 7.06
N LEU A 152 8.86 -2.92 7.35
CA LEU A 152 9.92 -2.21 6.64
C LEU A 152 11.27 -2.93 6.83
N LEU A 153 11.60 -3.35 8.05
CA LEU A 153 12.82 -4.12 8.32
C LEU A 153 12.91 -5.40 7.47
N TRP A 154 11.84 -6.20 7.40
CA TRP A 154 11.82 -7.42 6.58
C TRP A 154 11.83 -7.14 5.09
N THR A 155 11.16 -6.07 4.63
CA THR A 155 11.22 -5.67 3.21
C THR A 155 12.64 -5.30 2.83
N VAL A 156 13.33 -4.49 3.63
CA VAL A 156 14.70 -4.07 3.35
C VAL A 156 15.65 -5.27 3.41
N ALA A 157 15.47 -6.18 4.38
CA ALA A 157 16.26 -7.41 4.47
C ALA A 157 16.10 -8.26 3.21
N PHE A 158 14.87 -8.48 2.73
CA PHE A 158 14.61 -9.25 1.52
C PHE A 158 15.15 -8.56 0.26
N THR A 159 14.99 -7.23 0.15
CA THR A 159 15.56 -6.48 -0.99
C THR A 159 17.09 -6.51 -1.00
N ALA A 160 17.74 -6.51 0.16
CA ALA A 160 19.18 -6.65 0.25
C ALA A 160 19.65 -7.99 -0.32
N GLU A 161 18.98 -9.10 0.00
CA GLU A 161 19.33 -10.42 -0.57
C GLU A 161 19.13 -10.48 -2.09
N ASN A 162 18.14 -9.75 -2.63
CA ASN A 162 17.94 -9.64 -4.08
C ASN A 162 19.02 -8.78 -4.75
N LEU A 163 19.58 -7.80 -4.05
CA LEU A 163 20.65 -6.96 -4.57
C LEU A 163 21.92 -7.76 -4.90
N ALA A 164 22.15 -8.87 -4.18
CA ALA A 164 23.22 -9.83 -4.49
C ALA A 164 23.09 -10.47 -5.89
N LEU A 165 21.90 -10.52 -6.49
CA LEU A 165 21.69 -11.07 -7.84
C LEU A 165 22.24 -10.15 -8.94
N VAL A 166 22.37 -8.84 -8.65
CA VAL A 166 22.90 -7.86 -9.62
C VAL A 166 24.35 -8.15 -9.99
N SER A 167 25.11 -8.77 -9.10
CA SER A 167 26.52 -9.14 -9.28
C SER A 167 26.74 -10.55 -9.84
N TRP A 168 25.73 -11.16 -10.48
CA TRP A 168 25.80 -12.53 -11.03
C TRP A 168 27.02 -12.79 -11.93
N ASN A 169 27.43 -11.80 -12.72
CA ASN A 169 28.51 -11.94 -13.69
C ASN A 169 29.91 -11.60 -13.12
N SER A 170 30.01 -11.29 -11.83
CA SER A 170 31.27 -10.88 -11.22
C SER A 170 32.05 -12.08 -10.66
N PRO A 171 33.38 -12.16 -10.90
CA PRO A 171 34.21 -13.27 -10.44
C PRO A 171 34.53 -13.20 -8.93
N LEU A 172 34.28 -12.04 -8.30
CA LEU A 172 34.51 -11.79 -6.87
C LEU A 172 33.42 -12.43 -5.97
N TRP A 173 32.33 -12.90 -6.58
CA TRP A 173 31.20 -13.47 -5.88
C TRP A 173 31.17 -14.99 -5.97
N TRP A 174 30.41 -15.62 -5.09
CA TRP A 174 30.30 -17.08 -4.98
C TRP A 174 29.53 -17.76 -6.12
N TRP A 175 29.15 -17.05 -7.18
CA TRP A 175 28.34 -17.55 -8.30
C TRP A 175 29.04 -18.62 -9.13
N ALA A 176 30.37 -18.55 -9.26
CA ALA A 176 31.16 -19.50 -10.05
C ALA A 176 31.28 -20.90 -9.41
N ARG A 177 31.14 -21.01 -8.08
CA ARG A 177 31.21 -22.26 -7.30
C ARG A 177 32.48 -23.10 -7.56
N ALA A 178 33.59 -22.45 -7.85
CA ALA A 178 34.86 -23.11 -8.18
C ALA A 178 35.51 -23.74 -6.93
N ASP A 179 35.43 -23.07 -5.79
CA ASP A 179 36.03 -23.51 -4.53
C ASP A 179 34.99 -23.98 -3.52
N LEU A 180 35.39 -24.86 -2.59
CA LEU A 180 34.57 -25.32 -1.46
C LEU A 180 34.08 -24.14 -0.60
N GLY A 181 34.90 -23.09 -0.48
CA GLY A 181 34.52 -21.82 0.17
C GLY A 181 33.38 -21.09 -0.54
N GLN A 182 33.35 -21.09 -1.88
CA GLN A 182 32.28 -20.47 -2.65
C GLN A 182 30.99 -21.30 -2.57
N GLN A 183 31.08 -22.63 -2.57
CA GLN A 183 29.92 -23.51 -2.43
C GLN A 183 29.21 -23.33 -1.08
N VAL A 184 29.97 -23.20 0.02
CA VAL A 184 29.42 -22.93 1.36
C VAL A 184 28.77 -21.54 1.43
N GLN A 185 29.34 -20.53 0.77
CA GLN A 185 28.76 -19.18 0.74
C GLN A 185 27.46 -19.14 -0.05
N PHE A 186 27.41 -19.82 -1.19
CA PHE A 186 26.21 -19.93 -1.99
C PHE A 186 25.07 -20.61 -1.22
N SER A 187 25.36 -21.73 -0.52
CA SER A 187 24.32 -22.44 0.25
C SER A 187 23.80 -21.61 1.43
N LEU A 188 24.66 -20.88 2.14
CA LEU A 188 24.26 -19.97 3.20
C LEU A 188 23.48 -18.76 2.68
N TRP A 189 23.82 -18.25 1.50
CA TRP A 189 23.04 -17.19 0.85
C TRP A 189 21.66 -17.69 0.44
N VAL A 190 21.53 -18.89 -0.13
CA VAL A 190 20.22 -19.50 -0.46
C VAL A 190 19.37 -19.64 0.80
N LEU A 191 19.97 -20.09 1.92
CA LEU A 191 19.27 -20.22 3.19
C LEU A 191 18.78 -18.84 3.70
N ARG A 192 19.62 -17.81 3.65
CA ARG A 192 19.22 -16.43 3.98
C ARG A 192 18.10 -15.91 3.09
N TYR A 193 18.16 -16.17 1.78
CA TYR A 193 17.14 -15.76 0.83
C TYR A 193 15.78 -16.40 1.15
N VAL A 194 15.76 -17.71 1.43
CA VAL A 194 14.53 -18.43 1.81
C VAL A 194 13.98 -17.94 3.14
N VAL A 195 14.82 -17.73 4.15
CA VAL A 195 14.37 -17.26 5.48
C VAL A 195 13.84 -15.84 5.41
N SER A 196 14.56 -14.93 4.75
CA SER A 196 14.14 -13.54 4.60
C SER A 196 12.88 -13.41 3.73
N GLY A 197 12.76 -14.20 2.66
CA GLY A 197 11.56 -14.26 1.83
C GLY A 197 10.36 -14.83 2.58
N GLY A 198 10.57 -15.90 3.37
CA GLY A 198 9.55 -16.48 4.23
C GLY A 198 9.02 -15.49 5.28
N LEU A 199 9.91 -14.75 5.94
CA LEU A 199 9.54 -13.69 6.89
C LEU A 199 8.79 -12.54 6.22
N PHE A 200 9.20 -12.14 5.02
CA PHE A 200 8.50 -11.10 4.26
C PHE A 200 7.08 -11.52 3.89
N ILE A 201 6.90 -12.73 3.34
CA ILE A 201 5.58 -13.26 2.95
C ILE A 201 4.67 -13.44 4.17
N LEU A 202 5.17 -14.06 5.24
CA LEU A 202 4.41 -14.24 6.47
C LEU A 202 4.10 -12.89 7.14
N GLY A 203 5.03 -11.93 7.06
CA GLY A 203 4.82 -10.58 7.57
C GLY A 203 3.67 -9.86 6.88
N LEU A 204 3.58 -9.96 5.54
CA LEU A 204 2.45 -9.39 4.79
C LEU A 204 1.12 -10.07 5.09
N TRP A 205 1.15 -11.39 5.33
CA TRP A 205 -0.03 -12.15 5.69
C TRP A 205 -0.50 -11.92 7.13
N ALA A 206 0.37 -11.36 7.99
CA ALA A 206 0.14 -11.08 9.40
C ALA A 206 -0.70 -12.18 10.08
N PRO A 207 -0.09 -13.31 10.51
CA PRO A 207 -0.81 -14.42 11.13
C PRO A 207 -1.30 -14.08 12.56
N GLY A 208 -2.08 -13.01 12.65
CA GLY A 208 -2.88 -12.67 13.80
C GLY A 208 -4.04 -13.64 13.93
N LEU A 209 -4.48 -13.84 15.17
CA LEU A 209 -5.70 -14.57 15.49
C LEU A 209 -6.82 -13.93 14.66
N ARG A 210 -7.39 -14.67 13.70
CA ARG A 210 -8.58 -14.20 13.01
C ARG A 210 -9.64 -14.01 14.09
N PRO A 211 -10.22 -12.81 14.26
CA PRO A 211 -11.43 -12.70 15.03
C PRO A 211 -12.41 -13.68 14.39
N GLN A 212 -12.89 -14.65 15.17
CA GLN A 212 -13.96 -15.51 14.76
C GLN A 212 -15.15 -14.58 14.58
N SER A 213 -15.38 -14.17 13.34
CA SER A 213 -16.51 -13.35 12.97
C SER A 213 -17.74 -14.16 13.34
N TYR A 214 -18.40 -13.81 14.43
CA TYR A 214 -19.83 -14.06 14.56
C TYR A 214 -20.47 -13.23 13.46
N ALA A 215 -20.48 -13.80 12.25
CA ALA A 215 -21.19 -13.25 11.11
C ALA A 215 -22.68 -13.53 11.36
N LEU A 216 -23.25 -12.86 12.36
CA LEU A 216 -24.64 -12.48 12.32
C LEU A 216 -24.70 -11.22 11.46
N LYS A 217 -24.34 -11.41 10.19
CA LYS A 217 -24.46 -10.42 9.15
C LYS A 217 -25.95 -10.34 8.90
N ILE A 218 -26.58 -9.39 9.57
CA ILE A 218 -27.95 -8.94 9.37
C ILE A 218 -28.05 -8.61 7.88
N ASN A 219 -28.50 -9.59 7.10
CA ASN A 219 -28.78 -9.45 5.67
C ASN A 219 -30.05 -8.63 5.42
N GLU A 220 -30.62 -7.98 6.45
CA GLU A 220 -31.73 -7.04 6.32
C GLU A 220 -31.30 -5.73 5.64
N ASP A 221 -30.01 -5.39 5.65
CA ASP A 221 -29.52 -4.14 5.04
C ASP A 221 -29.68 -4.11 3.51
N ASP A 222 -29.61 -5.26 2.82
CA ASP A 222 -29.88 -5.38 1.37
C ASP A 222 -31.35 -5.71 1.08
N GLN A 223 -32.09 -6.29 2.03
CA GLN A 223 -33.46 -6.78 1.83
C GLN A 223 -34.51 -5.66 1.91
N ASP A 224 -34.20 -4.55 2.59
CA ASP A 224 -35.10 -3.40 2.74
C ASP A 224 -34.81 -2.25 1.76
N VAL A 225 -33.73 -2.32 0.97
CA VAL A 225 -33.38 -1.28 -0.05
C VAL A 225 -34.48 -1.16 -1.09
N GLU A 226 -35.20 -2.24 -1.35
CA GLU A 226 -36.15 -2.29 -2.47
C GLU A 226 -37.59 -1.99 -2.04
N ARG A 227 -37.91 -2.06 -0.74
CA ARG A 227 -39.24 -1.69 -0.24
C ARG A 227 -39.45 -0.17 -0.19
N SER A 228 -38.37 0.62 -0.13
CA SER A 228 -38.44 2.08 -0.17
C SER A 228 -38.42 2.68 -1.59
N GLU A 229 -38.09 1.90 -2.63
CA GLU A 229 -38.18 2.37 -4.02
C GLU A 229 -39.62 2.31 -4.59
N VAL A 230 -40.56 1.67 -3.91
CA VAL A 230 -41.94 1.47 -4.42
C VAL A 230 -42.85 2.69 -4.23
N GLN A 231 -42.37 3.79 -3.65
CA GLN A 231 -43.19 5.00 -3.51
C GLN A 231 -42.45 6.29 -3.84
N SER A 232 -41.80 6.31 -5.00
CA SER A 232 -41.54 7.57 -5.71
C SER A 232 -42.64 7.78 -6.74
N THR A 233 -43.52 8.73 -6.44
CA THR A 233 -44.59 9.22 -7.31
C THR A 233 -44.06 9.46 -8.73
N GLU A 234 -44.79 8.94 -9.72
CA GLU A 234 -44.55 9.11 -11.16
C GLU A 234 -44.24 10.57 -11.50
N ALA A 235 -42.96 10.90 -11.57
CA ALA A 235 -42.49 12.10 -12.25
C ALA A 235 -41.97 11.65 -13.63
N PRO A 236 -42.33 12.36 -14.72
CA PRO A 236 -41.87 11.99 -16.06
C PRO A 236 -40.33 11.95 -16.10
N PRO A 237 -39.73 11.16 -17.00
CA PRO A 237 -38.28 10.98 -17.07
C PRO A 237 -37.62 12.29 -17.49
N ARG A 238 -37.32 13.15 -16.52
CA ARG A 238 -36.50 14.35 -16.72
C ARG A 238 -35.07 13.87 -16.84
N SER A 239 -34.40 14.29 -17.91
CA SER A 239 -33.00 13.93 -18.16
C SER A 239 -32.16 14.28 -16.94
N THR A 240 -31.49 13.26 -16.37
CA THR A 240 -30.61 13.35 -15.19
C THR A 240 -29.54 14.45 -15.34
N TRP A 241 -29.24 14.83 -16.57
CA TRP A 241 -28.20 15.79 -16.96
C TRP A 241 -28.67 17.24 -17.08
N GLN A 242 -29.97 17.52 -17.22
CA GLN A 242 -30.48 18.88 -17.48
C GLN A 242 -30.19 19.87 -16.35
N ASP A 243 -30.10 19.40 -15.10
CA ASP A 243 -29.81 20.23 -13.91
C ASP A 243 -28.45 19.92 -13.24
N LEU A 244 -27.56 19.19 -13.92
CA LEU A 244 -26.31 18.74 -13.33
C LEU A 244 -25.45 19.91 -12.86
N GLY A 245 -25.37 21.00 -13.64
CA GLY A 245 -24.60 22.20 -13.28
C GLY A 245 -25.14 22.93 -12.05
N ARG A 246 -26.47 23.03 -11.90
CA ARG A 246 -27.10 23.64 -10.70
C ARG A 246 -26.90 22.77 -9.47
N LYS A 247 -27.04 21.45 -9.61
CA LYS A 247 -26.76 20.47 -8.54
C LYS A 247 -25.29 20.50 -8.13
N LEU A 248 -24.36 20.53 -9.08
CA LEU A 248 -22.93 20.63 -8.80
C LEU A 248 -22.58 21.94 -8.10
N ARG A 249 -23.16 23.07 -8.51
CA ARG A 249 -22.91 24.38 -7.87
C ARG A 249 -23.43 24.44 -6.44
N LEU A 250 -24.58 23.81 -6.17
CA LEU A 250 -25.10 23.69 -4.81
C LEU A 250 -24.18 22.79 -3.96
N LEU A 251 -23.76 21.65 -4.51
CA LEU A 251 -22.90 20.68 -3.83
C LEU A 251 -21.45 21.16 -3.66
N SER A 252 -20.92 21.98 -4.57
CA SER A 252 -19.57 22.52 -4.46
C SER A 252 -19.40 23.42 -3.24
N GLY A 253 -20.47 24.09 -2.82
CA GLY A 253 -20.50 24.85 -1.56
C GLY A 253 -20.37 23.97 -0.30
N TYR A 254 -20.75 22.69 -0.39
CA TYR A 254 -20.57 21.70 0.69
C TYR A 254 -19.21 20.99 0.60
N LEU A 255 -18.64 20.85 -0.60
CA LEU A 255 -17.29 20.31 -0.76
C LEU A 255 -16.21 21.26 -0.23
N TRP A 256 -16.46 22.56 -0.29
CA TRP A 256 -15.55 23.56 0.26
C TRP A 256 -15.76 23.69 1.78
N PRO A 257 -14.80 23.23 2.61
CA PRO A 257 -14.94 23.35 4.06
C PRO A 257 -14.88 24.83 4.47
N GLN A 258 -16.03 25.44 4.71
CA GLN A 258 -16.12 26.78 5.27
C GLN A 258 -15.92 26.69 6.79
N GLY A 259 -14.90 27.37 7.30
CA GLY A 259 -14.67 27.49 8.75
C GLY A 259 -13.28 27.09 9.25
N SER A 260 -12.45 26.39 8.46
CA SER A 260 -11.05 26.17 8.84
C SER A 260 -10.07 26.27 7.67
N PRO A 261 -9.03 27.12 7.77
CA PRO A 261 -8.05 27.30 6.69
C PRO A 261 -7.20 26.04 6.47
N VAL A 262 -7.01 25.22 7.51
CA VAL A 262 -6.25 23.97 7.42
C VAL A 262 -6.92 22.97 6.48
N LEU A 263 -8.24 22.79 6.57
CA LEU A 263 -8.97 21.86 5.68
C LEU A 263 -9.01 22.39 4.24
N GLN A 264 -9.12 23.72 4.05
CA GLN A 264 -9.04 24.33 2.72
C GLN A 264 -7.67 24.09 2.08
N PHE A 265 -6.59 24.23 2.85
CA PHE A 265 -5.24 23.93 2.37
C PHE A 265 -5.07 22.44 2.02
N ILE A 266 -5.65 21.52 2.78
CA ILE A 266 -5.65 20.08 2.45
C ILE A 266 -6.37 19.83 1.13
N VAL A 267 -7.52 20.48 0.88
CA VAL A 267 -8.23 20.37 -0.41
C VAL A 267 -7.35 20.85 -1.56
N LEU A 268 -6.66 21.98 -1.40
CA LEU A 268 -5.73 22.49 -2.41
C LEU A 268 -4.56 21.53 -2.67
N ILE A 269 -3.99 20.92 -1.62
CA ILE A 269 -2.97 19.87 -1.76
C ILE A 269 -3.54 18.68 -2.53
N CYS A 270 -4.75 18.21 -2.20
CA CYS A 270 -5.38 17.09 -2.91
C CYS A 270 -5.59 17.39 -4.40
N LEU A 271 -6.00 18.62 -4.74
CA LEU A 271 -6.12 19.07 -6.13
C LEU A 271 -4.74 19.15 -6.82
N GLY A 272 -3.72 19.64 -6.12
CA GLY A 272 -2.33 19.65 -6.61
C GLY A 272 -1.78 18.25 -6.87
N LEU A 273 -2.00 17.31 -5.95
CA LEU A 273 -1.62 15.90 -6.10
C LEU A 273 -2.37 15.23 -7.26
N MET A 274 -3.65 15.59 -7.47
CA MET A 274 -4.41 15.13 -8.63
C MET A 274 -3.80 15.62 -9.94
N GLY A 275 -3.41 16.90 -10.03
CA GLY A 275 -2.70 17.43 -11.19
C GLY A 275 -1.34 16.76 -11.41
N LEU A 276 -0.58 16.54 -10.33
CA LEU A 276 0.70 15.83 -10.37
C LEU A 276 0.54 14.40 -10.91
N GLU A 277 -0.48 13.66 -10.46
CA GLU A 277 -0.76 12.30 -10.93
C GLU A 277 -0.97 12.25 -12.46
N ARG A 278 -1.65 13.25 -13.02
CA ARG A 278 -1.85 13.35 -14.48
C ARG A 278 -0.56 13.72 -15.21
N GLY A 279 0.24 14.62 -14.64
CA GLY A 279 1.59 14.90 -15.14
C GLY A 279 2.46 13.63 -15.19
N LEU A 280 2.43 12.82 -14.13
CA LEU A 280 3.15 11.54 -14.09
C LEU A 280 2.66 10.56 -15.16
N ASN A 281 1.35 10.50 -15.42
CA ASN A 281 0.78 9.65 -16.47
C ASN A 281 1.34 9.96 -17.87
N VAL A 282 1.67 11.23 -18.15
CA VAL A 282 2.27 11.66 -19.42
C VAL A 282 3.80 11.52 -19.41
N LEU A 283 4.45 11.88 -18.30
CA LEU A 283 5.90 11.85 -18.19
C LEU A 283 6.47 10.43 -18.26
N VAL A 284 5.80 9.46 -17.64
CA VAL A 284 6.32 8.09 -17.55
C VAL A 284 6.54 7.44 -18.93
N PRO A 285 5.58 7.47 -19.88
CA PRO A 285 5.80 7.02 -21.25
C PRO A 285 6.90 7.80 -22.00
N ILE A 286 7.06 9.10 -21.75
CA ILE A 286 8.10 9.92 -22.39
C ILE A 286 9.48 9.45 -21.96
N PHE A 287 9.69 9.29 -20.64
CA PHE A 287 10.96 8.76 -20.13
C PHE A 287 11.23 7.33 -20.59
N TYR A 288 10.19 6.51 -20.78
CA TYR A 288 10.34 5.18 -21.37
C TYR A 288 10.85 5.27 -22.82
N ARG A 289 10.29 6.17 -23.64
CA ARG A 289 10.79 6.44 -25.00
C ARG A 289 12.25 6.88 -24.98
N ASP A 290 12.60 7.81 -24.09
CA ASP A 290 13.95 8.37 -24.01
C ASP A 290 14.98 7.30 -23.60
N ILE A 291 14.61 6.37 -22.71
CA ILE A 291 15.45 5.20 -22.38
C ILE A 291 15.70 4.37 -23.65
N VAL A 292 14.65 4.01 -24.39
CA VAL A 292 14.79 3.20 -25.62
C VAL A 292 15.66 3.92 -26.67
N ASN A 293 15.50 5.23 -26.84
CA ASN A 293 16.32 6.02 -27.76
C ASN A 293 17.80 6.04 -27.34
N LEU A 294 18.10 6.29 -26.07
CA LEU A 294 19.46 6.29 -25.54
C LEU A 294 20.16 4.92 -25.69
N LEU A 295 19.41 3.83 -25.52
CA LEU A 295 19.91 2.47 -25.78
C LEU A 295 20.21 2.26 -27.27
N THR A 296 19.36 2.79 -28.15
CA THR A 296 19.50 2.65 -29.62
C THR A 296 20.71 3.45 -30.13
N GLU A 297 20.91 4.66 -29.61
CA GLU A 297 22.01 5.56 -29.98
C GLU A 297 23.36 5.20 -29.33
N LYS A 298 23.40 4.18 -28.47
CA LYS A 298 24.60 3.76 -27.70
C LYS A 298 25.23 4.92 -26.91
N ALA A 299 24.38 5.72 -26.27
CA ALA A 299 24.76 6.86 -25.44
C ALA A 299 25.65 6.45 -24.24
N PRO A 300 26.41 7.38 -23.63
CA PRO A 300 27.23 7.09 -22.46
C PRO A 300 26.41 6.54 -21.28
N TRP A 301 26.96 5.54 -20.60
CA TRP A 301 26.32 4.83 -19.48
C TRP A 301 25.85 5.76 -18.35
N SER A 302 26.52 6.89 -18.12
CA SER A 302 26.13 7.87 -17.09
C SER A 302 24.78 8.52 -17.38
N SER A 303 24.51 8.88 -18.64
CA SER A 303 23.24 9.47 -19.05
C SER A 303 22.11 8.45 -18.96
N LEU A 304 22.38 7.20 -19.39
CA LEU A 304 21.41 6.11 -19.34
C LEU A 304 21.03 5.77 -17.89
N ALA A 305 22.02 5.69 -17.00
CA ALA A 305 21.80 5.42 -15.58
C ALA A 305 20.90 6.50 -14.94
N TRP A 306 21.16 7.78 -15.19
CA TRP A 306 20.35 8.88 -14.68
C TRP A 306 18.90 8.81 -15.15
N THR A 307 18.67 8.63 -16.46
CA THR A 307 17.32 8.55 -17.04
C THR A 307 16.54 7.35 -16.48
N VAL A 308 17.19 6.20 -16.32
CA VAL A 308 16.57 5.00 -15.71
C VAL A 308 16.22 5.24 -14.24
N THR A 309 17.09 5.87 -13.45
CA THR A 309 16.80 6.21 -12.05
C THR A 309 15.58 7.14 -11.95
N VAL A 310 15.51 8.17 -12.79
CA VAL A 310 14.36 9.09 -12.82
C VAL A 310 13.08 8.34 -13.21
N TYR A 311 13.13 7.49 -14.23
CA TYR A 311 11.99 6.67 -14.65
C TYR A 311 11.46 5.76 -13.52
N VAL A 312 12.35 5.10 -12.78
CA VAL A 312 11.95 4.23 -11.65
C VAL A 312 11.26 5.06 -10.55
N ILE A 313 11.77 6.24 -10.23
CA ILE A 313 11.15 7.15 -9.25
C ILE A 313 9.76 7.60 -9.74
N LEU A 314 9.64 8.00 -11.01
CA LEU A 314 8.36 8.41 -11.59
C LEU A 314 7.35 7.26 -11.59
N LYS A 315 7.79 6.03 -11.89
CA LYS A 315 6.96 4.81 -11.81
C LYS A 315 6.51 4.50 -10.39
N PHE A 316 7.38 4.69 -9.40
CA PHE A 316 7.02 4.55 -7.99
C PHE A 316 5.95 5.58 -7.57
N LEU A 317 6.08 6.83 -8.01
CA LEU A 317 5.12 7.89 -7.74
C LEU A 317 3.76 7.63 -8.42
N GLN A 318 3.77 7.21 -9.69
CA GLN A 318 2.58 6.90 -10.50
C GLN A 318 1.84 5.66 -9.97
N GLY A 319 2.59 4.62 -9.58
CA GLY A 319 2.05 3.29 -9.31
C GLY A 319 2.04 2.43 -10.57
N GLY A 320 2.54 1.21 -10.44
CA GLY A 320 2.71 0.28 -11.57
C GLY A 320 3.61 -0.93 -11.29
N GLY A 321 3.91 -1.22 -10.02
CA GLY A 321 4.52 -2.48 -9.60
C GLY A 321 3.46 -3.45 -9.07
N THR A 322 3.83 -4.33 -8.13
CA THR A 322 2.92 -5.27 -7.45
C THR A 322 1.75 -4.58 -6.69
N GLY A 323 1.87 -3.27 -6.43
CA GLY A 323 0.79 -2.44 -5.89
C GLY A 323 0.07 -1.68 -7.01
N SER A 324 -1.23 -1.90 -7.14
CA SER A 324 -2.11 -1.28 -8.14
C SER A 324 -2.31 0.24 -7.96
N THR A 325 -1.84 0.83 -6.85
CA THR A 325 -2.00 2.25 -6.53
C THR A 325 -0.65 2.92 -6.28
N GLY A 326 -0.40 4.07 -6.92
CA GLY A 326 0.82 4.85 -6.74
C GLY A 326 0.91 5.57 -5.40
N PHE A 327 2.12 5.96 -5.01
CA PHE A 327 2.33 6.72 -3.77
C PHE A 327 1.52 8.02 -3.74
N VAL A 328 1.48 8.76 -4.86
CA VAL A 328 0.73 10.02 -4.98
C VAL A 328 -0.77 9.80 -4.80
N SER A 329 -1.32 8.73 -5.41
CA SER A 329 -2.73 8.41 -5.30
C SER A 329 -3.10 7.99 -3.87
N ASN A 330 -2.27 7.18 -3.20
CA ASN A 330 -2.48 6.81 -1.81
C ASN A 330 -2.41 8.00 -0.86
N LEU A 331 -1.42 8.89 -1.04
CA LEU A 331 -1.28 10.11 -0.25
C LEU A 331 -2.49 11.03 -0.42
N ARG A 332 -2.96 11.21 -1.65
CA ARG A 332 -4.18 11.98 -1.94
C ARG A 332 -5.38 11.38 -1.23
N THR A 333 -5.60 10.07 -1.35
CA THR A 333 -6.73 9.38 -0.69
C THR A 333 -6.64 9.52 0.83
N PHE A 334 -5.44 9.37 1.41
CA PHE A 334 -5.22 9.55 2.84
C PHE A 334 -5.57 10.97 3.33
N LEU A 335 -5.13 11.99 2.61
CA LEU A 335 -5.46 13.38 2.91
C LEU A 335 -6.96 13.65 2.73
N TRP A 336 -7.58 13.06 1.70
CA TRP A 336 -8.99 13.22 1.39
C TRP A 336 -9.91 12.66 2.48
N ILE A 337 -9.55 11.56 3.14
CA ILE A 337 -10.37 10.97 4.22
C ILE A 337 -10.74 12.03 5.27
N ARG A 338 -9.81 12.90 5.68
CA ARG A 338 -10.11 13.94 6.67
C ARG A 338 -11.11 14.98 6.16
N VAL A 339 -11.01 15.34 4.88
CA VAL A 339 -11.96 16.27 4.24
C VAL A 339 -13.34 15.62 4.13
N GLN A 340 -13.40 14.37 3.66
CA GLN A 340 -14.64 13.61 3.50
C GLN A 340 -15.39 13.46 4.83
N GLN A 341 -14.69 13.12 5.91
CA GLN A 341 -15.27 13.00 7.25
C GLN A 341 -15.81 14.34 7.77
N PHE A 342 -15.08 15.43 7.55
CA PHE A 342 -15.55 16.77 7.92
C PHE A 342 -16.83 17.16 7.14
N THR A 343 -16.83 16.94 5.82
CA THR A 343 -17.98 17.24 4.96
C THR A 343 -19.19 16.38 5.33
N SER A 344 -19.03 15.07 5.57
CA SER A 344 -20.12 14.18 5.99
C SER A 344 -20.76 14.67 7.28
N ARG A 345 -19.95 14.93 8.31
CA ARG A 345 -20.41 15.46 9.60
C ARG A 345 -21.18 16.76 9.44
N GLN A 346 -20.69 17.70 8.62
CA GLN A 346 -21.34 18.99 8.43
C GLN A 346 -22.71 18.85 7.73
N VAL A 347 -22.83 17.95 6.76
CA VAL A 347 -24.09 17.66 6.06
C VAL A 347 -25.07 16.95 7.00
N GLU A 348 -24.63 15.93 7.72
CA GLU A 348 -25.43 15.20 8.71
C GLU A 348 -25.97 16.12 9.80
N LEU A 349 -25.13 16.98 10.38
CA LEU A 349 -25.57 17.93 11.41
C LEU A 349 -26.60 18.93 10.89
N ARG A 350 -26.45 19.43 9.66
CA ARG A 350 -27.43 20.33 9.04
C ARG A 350 -28.75 19.63 8.76
N LEU A 351 -28.71 18.41 8.23
CA LEU A 351 -29.91 17.60 8.01
C LEU A 351 -30.60 17.26 9.33
N PHE A 352 -29.83 16.93 10.36
CA PHE A 352 -30.35 16.64 11.69
C PHE A 352 -31.00 17.87 12.35
N SER A 353 -30.38 19.05 12.27
CA SER A 353 -30.98 20.31 12.77
C SER A 353 -32.28 20.60 12.03
N HIS A 354 -32.26 20.52 10.70
CA HIS A 354 -33.44 20.74 9.89
C HIS A 354 -34.57 19.75 10.20
N LEU A 355 -34.21 18.49 10.48
CA LEU A 355 -35.19 17.50 10.91
C LEU A 355 -35.84 17.85 12.24
N HIS A 356 -35.12 18.44 13.20
CA HIS A 356 -35.69 18.85 14.49
C HIS A 356 -36.56 20.11 14.41
N GLU A 357 -36.35 20.95 13.40
CA GLU A 357 -37.14 22.15 13.16
C GLU A 357 -38.50 21.86 12.47
N LEU A 358 -38.73 20.62 12.04
CA LEU A 358 -39.97 20.22 11.39
C LEU A 358 -41.14 20.14 12.38
N SER A 359 -42.36 20.40 11.87
CA SER A 359 -43.57 20.36 12.68
C SER A 359 -43.83 18.98 13.30
N LEU A 360 -44.43 18.95 14.50
CA LEU A 360 -44.82 17.70 15.17
C LEU A 360 -45.71 16.80 14.29
N ARG A 361 -46.58 17.39 13.46
CA ARG A 361 -47.40 16.66 12.48
C ARG A 361 -46.56 15.89 11.47
N TRP A 362 -45.42 16.44 11.06
CA TRP A 362 -44.48 15.76 10.16
C TRP A 362 -43.85 14.55 10.83
N HIS A 363 -43.44 14.68 12.09
CA HIS A 363 -42.85 13.60 12.89
C HIS A 363 -43.84 12.47 13.19
N LEU A 364 -45.10 12.79 13.52
CA LEU A 364 -46.12 11.78 13.80
C LEU A 364 -46.55 10.98 12.56
N GLY A 365 -46.41 11.56 11.37
CA GLY A 365 -46.81 10.92 10.11
C GLY A 365 -45.80 9.94 9.51
N ARG A 366 -44.60 9.80 10.09
CA ARG A 366 -43.48 9.03 9.51
C ARG A 366 -42.77 8.19 10.56
N ARG A 367 -42.32 7.00 10.17
CA ARG A 367 -41.53 6.13 11.05
C ARG A 367 -40.12 6.71 11.19
N THR A 368 -39.65 6.91 12.42
CA THR A 368 -38.33 7.50 12.71
C THR A 368 -37.18 6.72 12.10
N GLY A 369 -37.24 5.39 12.15
CA GLY A 369 -36.23 4.51 11.53
C GLY A 369 -36.14 4.66 10.00
N GLU A 370 -37.26 4.89 9.33
CA GLU A 370 -37.31 5.12 7.89
C GLU A 370 -36.68 6.47 7.52
N VAL A 371 -37.04 7.52 8.25
CA VAL A 371 -36.48 8.86 8.06
C VAL A 371 -34.97 8.88 8.27
N LEU A 372 -34.48 8.26 9.35
CA LEU A 372 -33.05 8.23 9.66
C LEU A 372 -32.27 7.47 8.59
N ARG A 373 -32.80 6.34 8.11
CA ARG A 373 -32.22 5.57 7.00
C ARG A 373 -32.14 6.38 5.71
N ILE A 374 -33.18 7.16 5.38
CA ILE A 374 -33.17 8.04 4.19
C ILE A 374 -32.07 9.11 4.32
N VAL A 375 -31.92 9.71 5.50
CA VAL A 375 -30.89 10.74 5.73
C VAL A 375 -29.48 10.17 5.66
N ASP A 376 -29.24 9.02 6.31
CA ASP A 376 -27.93 8.37 6.31
C ASP A 376 -27.51 7.94 4.89
N ARG A 377 -28.39 7.22 4.18
CA ARG A 377 -28.17 6.83 2.78
C ARG A 377 -28.03 8.03 1.85
N GLY A 378 -28.85 9.06 2.04
CA GLY A 378 -28.80 10.29 1.25
C GLY A 378 -27.46 11.02 1.41
N THR A 379 -26.96 11.11 2.63
CA THR A 379 -25.69 11.79 2.93
C THR A 379 -24.49 11.02 2.38
N SER A 380 -24.45 9.70 2.60
CA SER A 380 -23.41 8.83 2.06
C SER A 380 -23.41 8.82 0.53
N SER A 381 -24.58 8.75 -0.10
CA SER A 381 -24.71 8.78 -1.56
C SER A 381 -24.24 10.10 -2.16
N VAL A 382 -24.60 11.23 -1.57
CA VAL A 382 -24.22 12.56 -2.06
C VAL A 382 -22.71 12.78 -1.93
N THR A 383 -22.13 12.48 -0.77
CA THR A 383 -20.68 12.65 -0.53
C THR A 383 -19.85 11.69 -1.40
N GLY A 384 -20.33 10.45 -1.57
CA GLY A 384 -19.72 9.44 -2.45
C GLY A 384 -19.76 9.83 -3.92
N LEU A 385 -20.94 10.22 -4.43
CA LEU A 385 -21.11 10.67 -5.82
C LEU A 385 -20.23 11.86 -6.15
N LEU A 386 -20.17 12.85 -5.26
CA LEU A 386 -19.38 14.06 -5.46
C LEU A 386 -17.88 13.74 -5.48
N SER A 387 -17.42 12.92 -4.54
CA SER A 387 -16.03 12.44 -4.51
C SER A 387 -15.69 11.66 -5.79
N TYR A 388 -16.57 10.76 -6.22
CA TYR A 388 -16.38 9.99 -7.44
C TYR A 388 -16.29 10.89 -8.69
N LEU A 389 -17.16 11.89 -8.79
CA LEU A 389 -17.16 12.84 -9.90
C LEU A 389 -15.87 13.67 -9.94
N VAL A 390 -15.39 14.14 -8.78
CA VAL A 390 -14.18 14.97 -8.69
C VAL A 390 -12.89 14.16 -8.91
N PHE A 391 -12.79 12.93 -8.40
CA PHE A 391 -11.54 12.16 -8.44
C PHE A 391 -11.45 11.15 -9.59
N ASN A 392 -12.58 10.75 -10.18
CA ASN A 392 -12.58 9.78 -11.28
C ASN A 392 -13.08 10.41 -12.59
N ILE A 393 -14.27 11.02 -12.58
CA ILE A 393 -14.85 11.54 -13.84
C ILE A 393 -14.07 12.75 -14.36
N LEU A 394 -13.84 13.78 -13.55
CA LEU A 394 -13.11 14.96 -14.01
C LEU A 394 -11.68 14.64 -14.48
N PRO A 395 -10.88 13.85 -13.74
CA PRO A 395 -9.51 13.53 -14.14
C PRO A 395 -9.47 12.64 -15.38
N THR A 396 -10.42 11.72 -15.57
CA THR A 396 -10.46 10.90 -16.79
C THR A 396 -10.80 11.73 -18.03
N LEU A 397 -11.72 12.69 -17.92
CA LEU A 397 -11.99 13.63 -19.02
C LEU A 397 -10.76 14.51 -19.33
N ALA A 398 -10.05 14.97 -18.29
CA ALA A 398 -8.80 15.69 -18.45
C ALA A 398 -7.73 14.83 -19.15
N ASP A 399 -7.58 13.56 -18.77
CA ASP A 399 -6.63 12.64 -19.40
C ASP A 399 -6.92 12.39 -20.87
N ILE A 400 -8.19 12.19 -21.23
CA ILE A 400 -8.59 12.03 -22.63
C ILE A 400 -8.21 13.29 -23.42
N THR A 401 -8.47 14.47 -22.85
CA THR A 401 -8.15 15.76 -23.48
C THR A 401 -6.64 15.94 -23.65
N ILE A 402 -5.86 15.68 -22.59
CA ILE A 402 -4.40 15.75 -22.60
C ILE A 402 -3.83 14.76 -23.63
N GLY A 403 -4.36 13.54 -23.69
CA GLY A 403 -3.96 12.53 -24.65
C GLY A 403 -4.19 12.98 -26.10
N ILE A 404 -5.37 13.52 -26.42
CA ILE A 404 -5.67 14.04 -27.77
C ILE A 404 -4.70 15.16 -28.15
N ILE A 405 -4.48 16.12 -27.25
CA ILE A 405 -3.55 17.24 -27.48
C ILE A 405 -2.11 16.72 -27.68
N TYR A 406 -1.67 15.78 -26.85
CA TYR A 406 -0.35 15.18 -26.93
C TYR A 406 -0.12 14.49 -28.28
N PHE A 407 -1.01 13.58 -28.69
CA PHE A 407 -0.86 12.87 -29.97
C PHE A 407 -0.96 13.82 -31.18
N SER A 408 -1.80 14.84 -31.10
CA SER A 408 -1.94 15.85 -32.16
C SER A 408 -0.69 16.68 -32.35
N MET A 409 0.01 17.05 -31.27
CA MET A 409 1.23 17.87 -31.36
C MET A 409 2.48 17.06 -31.74
N PHE A 410 2.61 15.82 -31.27
CA PHE A 410 3.85 15.03 -31.47
C PHE A 410 3.89 14.23 -32.77
N PHE A 411 2.75 13.76 -33.29
CA PHE A 411 2.72 12.89 -34.47
C PHE A 411 2.04 13.56 -35.67
N ASN A 412 0.74 13.84 -35.56
CA ASN A 412 -0.07 14.57 -36.54
C ASN A 412 -1.50 14.74 -35.99
N ALA A 413 -2.25 15.76 -36.46
CA ALA A 413 -3.66 15.94 -36.13
C ALA A 413 -4.54 14.72 -36.45
N TRP A 414 -4.21 13.96 -37.50
CA TRP A 414 -4.93 12.72 -37.86
C TRP A 414 -4.87 11.65 -36.76
N PHE A 415 -3.75 11.52 -36.04
CA PHE A 415 -3.65 10.59 -34.92
C PHE A 415 -4.52 11.02 -33.74
N GLY A 416 -4.56 12.33 -33.46
CA GLY A 416 -5.47 12.89 -32.45
C GLY A 416 -6.94 12.61 -32.78
N LEU A 417 -7.34 12.71 -34.05
CA LEU A 417 -8.69 12.41 -34.51
C LEU A 417 -9.08 10.93 -34.32
N ILE A 418 -8.15 10.00 -34.60
CA ILE A 418 -8.38 8.56 -34.36
C ILE A 418 -8.60 8.28 -32.87
N VAL A 419 -7.78 8.87 -31.99
CA VAL A 419 -7.92 8.71 -30.53
C VAL A 419 -9.25 9.28 -30.04
N PHE A 420 -9.62 10.48 -30.52
CA PHE A 420 -10.91 11.10 -30.20
C PHE A 420 -12.09 10.22 -30.61
N LEU A 421 -12.06 9.67 -31.83
CA LEU A 421 -13.13 8.82 -32.34
C LEU A 421 -13.22 7.51 -31.55
N CYS A 422 -12.08 6.91 -31.20
CA CYS A 422 -12.01 5.71 -30.36
C CYS A 422 -12.62 5.95 -28.97
N MET A 423 -12.22 7.02 -28.29
CA MET A 423 -12.73 7.35 -26.95
C MET A 423 -14.22 7.70 -26.97
N SER A 424 -14.67 8.42 -28.01
CA SER A 424 -16.09 8.77 -28.18
C SER A 424 -16.94 7.53 -28.42
N LEU A 425 -16.49 6.63 -29.31
CA LEU A 425 -17.17 5.36 -29.58
C LEU A 425 -17.24 4.50 -28.32
N TYR A 426 -16.14 4.39 -27.58
CA TYR A 426 -16.09 3.67 -26.31
C TYR A 426 -17.13 4.22 -25.31
N LEU A 427 -17.22 5.55 -25.17
CA LEU A 427 -18.16 6.19 -24.25
C LEU A 427 -19.62 5.93 -24.67
N ILE A 428 -19.95 6.07 -25.95
CA ILE A 428 -21.31 5.81 -26.48
C ILE A 428 -21.71 4.35 -26.23
N VAL A 429 -20.86 3.40 -26.63
CA VAL A 429 -21.13 1.97 -26.45
C VAL A 429 -21.28 1.64 -24.97
N THR A 430 -20.42 2.19 -24.11
CA THR A 430 -20.48 1.95 -22.66
C THR A 430 -21.81 2.44 -22.07
N ILE A 431 -22.28 3.63 -22.45
CA ILE A 431 -23.57 4.16 -21.99
C ILE A 431 -24.72 3.26 -22.44
N VAL A 432 -24.77 2.91 -23.73
CA VAL A 432 -25.83 2.04 -24.28
C VAL A 432 -25.87 0.69 -23.58
N VAL A 433 -24.72 0.05 -23.40
CA VAL A 433 -24.61 -1.25 -22.72
C VAL A 433 -24.99 -1.12 -21.24
N THR A 434 -24.61 -0.03 -20.58
CA THR A 434 -24.94 0.19 -19.16
C THR A 434 -26.43 0.42 -18.95
N GLU A 435 -27.08 1.22 -19.80
CA GLU A 435 -28.53 1.42 -19.75
C GLU A 435 -29.28 0.12 -20.03
N TRP A 436 -28.84 -0.66 -21.02
CA TRP A 436 -29.39 -1.98 -21.31
C TRP A 436 -29.28 -2.91 -20.10
N ARG A 437 -28.07 -3.03 -19.52
CA ARG A 437 -27.82 -3.86 -18.32
C ARG A 437 -28.65 -3.43 -17.11
N THR A 438 -28.84 -2.12 -16.92
CA THR A 438 -29.59 -1.58 -15.78
C THR A 438 -31.05 -2.04 -15.79
N LYS A 439 -31.66 -2.17 -16.98
CA LYS A 439 -33.04 -2.70 -17.11
C LYS A 439 -33.15 -4.13 -16.58
N PHE A 440 -32.21 -5.01 -16.94
CA PHE A 440 -32.18 -6.39 -16.42
C PHE A 440 -31.93 -6.43 -14.93
N ARG A 441 -31.04 -5.57 -14.43
CA ARG A 441 -30.74 -5.53 -13.01
C ARG A 441 -31.97 -5.13 -12.19
N ARG A 442 -32.73 -4.13 -12.64
CA ARG A 442 -34.02 -3.76 -12.02
C ARG A 442 -35.05 -4.91 -12.06
N ALA A 443 -35.18 -5.60 -13.19
CA ALA A 443 -36.10 -6.73 -13.30
C ALA A 443 -35.74 -7.88 -12.35
N MET A 444 -34.45 -8.26 -12.29
CA MET A 444 -33.94 -9.28 -11.37
C MET A 444 -34.24 -8.93 -9.91
N ASN A 445 -33.90 -7.70 -9.52
CA ASN A 445 -34.17 -7.11 -8.21
C ASN A 445 -35.66 -7.19 -7.81
N THR A 446 -36.57 -6.78 -8.70
CA THR A 446 -38.03 -6.89 -8.43
C THR A 446 -38.50 -8.33 -8.26
N GLN A 447 -37.95 -9.29 -9.02
CA GLN A 447 -38.29 -10.71 -8.89
C GLN A 447 -37.70 -11.31 -7.62
N GLU A 448 -36.50 -10.91 -7.22
CA GLU A 448 -35.86 -11.35 -5.99
C GLU A 448 -36.67 -10.92 -4.76
N ASN A 449 -37.18 -9.68 -4.73
CA ASN A 449 -38.11 -9.24 -3.67
C ASN A 449 -39.38 -10.06 -3.62
N ALA A 450 -39.99 -10.33 -4.77
CA ALA A 450 -41.22 -11.08 -4.83
C ALA A 450 -41.01 -12.51 -4.28
N THR A 451 -39.89 -13.14 -4.61
CA THR A 451 -39.51 -14.47 -4.09
C THR A 451 -39.22 -14.41 -2.59
N ARG A 452 -38.44 -13.43 -2.13
CA ARG A 452 -38.12 -13.26 -0.70
C ARG A 452 -39.37 -12.99 0.14
N ALA A 453 -40.30 -12.16 -0.34
CA ALA A 453 -41.57 -11.92 0.34
C ALA A 453 -42.39 -13.21 0.50
N ARG A 454 -42.51 -14.01 -0.57
CA ARG A 454 -43.20 -15.30 -0.56
C ARG A 454 -42.51 -16.40 0.26
N ALA A 455 -41.21 -16.26 0.54
CA ALA A 455 -40.46 -17.23 1.33
C ALA A 455 -40.52 -16.94 2.84
N VAL A 456 -40.86 -15.69 3.20
CA VAL A 456 -41.04 -15.26 4.59
C VAL A 456 -42.49 -15.41 5.05
N ASP A 457 -43.45 -15.19 4.15
CA ASP A 457 -44.85 -15.62 4.30
C ASP A 457 -44.94 -17.15 4.25
#